data_AF-A0A2V8J550-F1
#
_entry.id   AF-A0A2V8J550-F1
#
_cell.length_a   1.000
_cell.length_b   1.000
_cell.length_c   1.000
_cell.angle_alpha   90.00
_cell.angle_beta   90.00
_cell.angle_gamma   90.00
#
_symmetry.space_group_name_H-M   'P 1'
#
loop_
_entity.id
_entity.type
_entity.pdbx_description
1 polymer ?
#
loop_
_entity_poly.entity_id
_entity_poly.type
_entity_poly.pdbx_seq_one_letter_code
_entity_poly.pdbx_strand_id
1 'polypeptide(L)'
;MHVVAEKPGRKLTPDMAPGKLFPMAHQIPMRLLATPEAFDHPEFVYEPKLDGFRALAYVTGHRCELVSRNGHQFKAWPQLAEEIAHAVKAHSAVLDGEICCLQSDGRPNFHAVMFRRAWPWFYAFDVLSINGVDLCGLPLLERKRHLQAIMPKIGCRLLYLDHLAERGPRSVPGGV
;
A
#
# COMPACT_ATOMS: atom_id res chain seq x y z
N MET A 1 -15.37 0.34 -5.76
CA MET A 1 -14.39 1.05 -4.92
C MET A 1 -14.48 0.47 -3.52
N HIS A 2 -13.36 0.29 -2.83
CA HIS A 2 -13.38 -0.27 -1.48
C HIS A 2 -12.99 0.80 -0.47
N VAL A 3 -13.58 0.69 0.72
CA VAL A 3 -13.40 1.69 1.76
C VAL A 3 -12.25 1.27 2.66
N VAL A 4 -11.19 2.08 2.72
CA VAL A 4 -10.12 1.92 3.70
C VAL A 4 -10.44 2.87 4.85
N ALA A 5 -10.70 2.29 6.01
CA ALA A 5 -11.19 2.97 7.18
C ALA A 5 -10.16 2.93 8.31
N GLU A 6 -9.66 4.09 8.75
CA GLU A 6 -9.18 4.26 10.11
C GLU A 6 -10.01 5.35 10.80
N LYS A 7 -10.48 5.08 12.02
CA LYS A 7 -10.96 6.16 12.91
C LYS A 7 -9.77 7.05 13.28
N PRO A 8 -9.90 8.39 13.27
CA PRO A 8 -8.84 9.24 13.78
C PRO A 8 -8.71 9.07 15.29
N GLY A 9 -7.58 8.54 15.76
CA GLY A 9 -7.20 8.55 17.18
C GLY A 9 -5.74 8.10 17.30
N ARG A 10 -4.82 8.80 17.97
CA ARG A 10 -4.84 9.77 19.07
C ARG A 10 -3.71 10.77 18.82
N LYS A 11 -3.83 12.04 19.27
CA LYS A 11 -2.67 12.95 19.27
C LYS A 11 -1.53 12.30 20.08
N LEU A 12 -0.44 11.95 19.41
CA LEU A 12 0.80 11.53 20.05
C LEU A 12 1.56 12.78 20.50
N THR A 13 1.92 12.81 21.78
CA THR A 13 2.87 13.77 22.34
C THR A 13 4.27 13.54 21.74
N PRO A 14 5.08 14.59 21.56
CA PRO A 14 6.39 14.48 20.96
C PRO A 14 7.37 13.91 21.98
N ASP A 15 7.43 12.59 22.10
CA ASP A 15 8.57 11.96 22.74
C ASP A 15 8.84 10.61 22.07
N MET A 16 9.64 10.64 21.00
CA MET A 16 10.23 9.44 20.39
C MET A 16 11.75 9.56 20.47
N ALA A 17 12.33 8.81 21.39
CA ALA A 17 13.77 8.64 21.49
C ALA A 17 14.32 7.99 20.20
N PRO A 18 15.52 8.40 19.73
CA PRO A 18 16.12 7.86 18.53
C PRO A 18 16.55 6.40 18.73
N GLY A 19 16.23 5.53 17.77
CA GLY A 19 17.01 4.31 17.53
C GLY A 19 16.46 2.97 18.02
N LYS A 20 15.14 2.74 18.06
CA LYS A 20 14.67 1.35 18.04
C LYS A 20 14.66 0.84 16.60
N LEU A 21 15.65 0.00 16.29
CA LEU A 21 15.73 -0.80 15.07
C LEU A 21 14.37 -1.46 14.84
N PHE A 22 13.70 -1.11 13.75
CA PHE A 22 12.41 -1.70 13.38
C PHE A 22 12.55 -3.22 13.28
N PRO A 23 11.95 -4.01 14.20
CA PRO A 23 12.04 -5.44 14.07
C PRO A 23 11.28 -5.82 12.80
N MET A 24 11.96 -6.55 11.90
CA MET A 24 11.40 -7.21 10.71
C MET A 24 10.31 -8.26 11.04
N ALA A 25 9.85 -8.29 12.29
CA ALA A 25 8.87 -9.23 12.80
C ALA A 25 7.47 -8.80 12.36
N HIS A 26 7.05 -9.36 11.23
CA HIS A 26 5.64 -9.58 10.85
C HIS A 26 4.70 -8.43 11.18
N GLN A 27 4.81 -7.34 10.42
CA GLN A 27 3.72 -6.38 10.34
C GLN A 27 2.53 -7.10 9.72
N ILE A 28 1.47 -7.35 10.50
CA ILE A 28 0.22 -7.91 10.00
C ILE A 28 -0.47 -6.77 9.25
N PRO A 29 -0.62 -6.85 7.92
CA PRO A 29 -1.24 -5.79 7.15
C PRO A 29 -2.70 -5.59 7.61
N MET A 30 -3.11 -4.33 7.80
CA MET A 30 -4.46 -4.00 8.27
C MET A 30 -5.53 -4.64 7.39
N ARG A 31 -6.48 -5.35 8.00
CA ARG A 31 -7.52 -6.07 7.26
C ARG A 31 -8.64 -5.13 6.83
N LEU A 32 -9.07 -5.27 5.58
CA LEU A 32 -10.28 -4.61 5.09
C LEU A 32 -11.51 -5.16 5.83
N LEU A 33 -12.36 -4.26 6.32
CA LEU A 33 -13.66 -4.60 6.89
C LEU A 33 -14.72 -4.50 5.79
N ALA A 34 -15.47 -5.57 5.57
CA ALA A 34 -16.53 -5.58 4.56
C ALA A 34 -17.76 -4.84 5.08
N THR A 35 -18.24 -3.84 4.33
CA THR A 35 -19.52 -3.19 4.60
C THR A 35 -20.55 -3.66 3.57
N PRO A 36 -21.79 -3.98 3.99
CA PRO A 36 -22.83 -4.47 3.09
C PRO A 36 -23.32 -3.40 2.12
N GLU A 37 -23.20 -2.12 2.50
CA GLU A 37 -23.63 -0.98 1.71
C GLU A 37 -22.48 -0.01 1.46
N ALA A 38 -22.56 0.72 0.35
CA ALA A 38 -21.67 1.83 0.07
C ALA A 38 -22.01 3.00 0.99
N PHE A 39 -20.99 3.68 1.51
CA PHE A 39 -21.16 4.81 2.42
C PHE A 39 -20.21 5.94 2.08
N ASP A 40 -20.63 7.17 2.37
CA ASP A 40 -19.86 8.41 2.22
C ASP A 40 -19.70 9.03 3.61
N HIS A 41 -18.47 9.15 4.12
CA HIS A 41 -18.22 9.65 5.47
C HIS A 41 -16.93 10.48 5.53
N PRO A 42 -16.96 11.69 6.14
CA PRO A 42 -15.83 12.63 6.11
C PRO A 42 -14.59 12.16 6.87
N GLU A 43 -14.72 11.17 7.75
CA GLU A 43 -13.57 10.55 8.44
C GLU A 43 -12.88 9.45 7.63
N PHE A 44 -13.30 9.19 6.39
CA PHE A 44 -12.82 8.07 5.58
C PHE A 44 -12.25 8.56 4.27
N VAL A 45 -11.30 7.79 3.74
CA VAL A 45 -10.76 7.96 2.40
C VAL A 45 -11.06 6.73 1.56
N TYR A 46 -11.21 6.94 0.26
CA TYR A 46 -11.63 5.89 -0.65
C TYR A 46 -10.54 5.56 -1.65
N GLU A 47 -10.24 4.27 -1.79
CA GLU A 47 -9.22 3.79 -2.71
C GLU A 47 -9.82 2.79 -3.72
N PRO A 48 -9.31 2.78 -4.96
CA PRO A 48 -9.61 1.71 -5.90
C PRO A 48 -9.20 0.38 -5.29
N LYS A 49 -10.08 -0.60 -5.38
CA LYS A 49 -9.72 -1.95 -4.99
C LYS A 49 -8.96 -2.60 -6.10
N LEU A 50 -7.74 -2.98 -5.79
CA LEU A 50 -6.89 -3.75 -6.67
C LEU A 50 -7.10 -5.23 -6.39
N ASP A 51 -7.27 -6.02 -7.44
CA ASP A 51 -7.34 -7.47 -7.35
C ASP A 51 -5.97 -8.05 -7.70
N GLY A 52 -5.22 -8.44 -6.67
CA GLY A 52 -3.87 -8.96 -6.81
C GLY A 52 -3.42 -9.78 -5.61
N PHE A 53 -2.11 -9.70 -5.33
CA PHE A 53 -1.52 -10.23 -4.11
C PHE A 53 -1.01 -9.09 -3.23
N ARG A 54 -1.60 -8.94 -2.04
CA ARG A 54 -1.06 -8.02 -1.03
C ARG A 54 0.34 -8.43 -0.62
N ALA A 55 1.26 -7.46 -0.62
CA ALA A 55 2.64 -7.66 -0.28
C ALA A 55 3.21 -6.46 0.49
N LEU A 56 4.03 -6.76 1.49
CA LEU A 56 4.95 -5.82 2.07
C LEU A 56 6.24 -5.82 1.25
N ALA A 57 6.70 -4.63 0.86
CA ALA A 57 8.00 -4.44 0.23
C ALA A 57 9.00 -3.94 1.27
N TYR A 58 9.90 -4.83 1.68
CA TYR A 58 10.99 -4.50 2.61
C TYR A 58 12.20 -4.02 1.82
N VAL A 59 12.40 -2.71 1.77
CA VAL A 59 13.51 -2.07 1.06
C VAL A 59 14.65 -1.81 2.04
N THR A 60 15.87 -2.19 1.66
CA THR A 60 17.10 -1.88 2.40
C THR A 60 18.27 -1.74 1.42
N GLY A 61 18.81 -0.52 1.32
CA GLY A 61 19.80 -0.16 0.31
C GLY A 61 19.28 -0.41 -1.10
N HIS A 62 19.95 -1.29 -1.84
CA HIS A 62 19.56 -1.69 -3.20
C HIS A 62 18.93 -3.09 -3.24
N ARG A 63 18.28 -3.51 -2.15
CA ARG A 63 17.57 -4.78 -2.08
C ARG A 63 16.12 -4.55 -1.66
N CYS A 64 15.23 -5.35 -2.21
CA CYS A 64 13.84 -5.41 -1.81
C CYS A 64 13.41 -6.87 -1.63
N GLU A 65 12.66 -7.15 -0.58
CA GLU A 65 11.95 -8.42 -0.42
C GLU A 65 10.44 -8.17 -0.45
N LEU A 66 9.75 -8.88 -1.33
CA LEU A 66 8.28 -8.86 -1.40
C LEU A 66 7.74 -10.00 -0.55
N VAL A 67 6.98 -9.69 0.48
CA VAL A 67 6.49 -10.66 1.46
C VAL A 67 4.98 -10.58 1.56
N SER A 68 4.30 -11.72 1.38
CA SER A 68 2.85 -11.81 1.52
C SER A 68 2.38 -11.51 2.94
N ARG A 69 1.07 -11.28 3.09
CA ARG A 69 0.38 -11.16 4.39
C ARG A 69 0.72 -12.30 5.38
N ASN A 70 1.00 -13.50 4.88
CA ASN A 70 1.25 -14.67 5.71
C ASN A 70 2.75 -14.93 5.94
N GLY A 71 3.62 -13.96 5.63
CA GLY A 71 5.06 -14.07 5.85
C GLY A 71 5.84 -14.79 4.76
N HIS A 72 5.17 -15.27 3.70
CA HIS A 72 5.84 -15.96 2.60
C HIS A 72 6.43 -14.96 1.60
N GLN A 73 7.71 -15.13 1.29
CA GLN A 73 8.40 -14.34 0.27
C GLN A 73 7.90 -14.70 -1.14
N PHE A 74 7.55 -13.67 -1.93
CA PHE A 74 7.24 -13.80 -3.34
C PHE A 74 8.51 -13.85 -4.18
N LYS A 75 9.03 -15.07 -4.43
CA LYS A 75 10.17 -15.30 -5.33
C LYS A 75 9.82 -15.20 -6.82
N ALA A 76 8.53 -15.00 -7.15
CA ALA A 76 8.01 -14.99 -8.51
C ALA A 76 8.37 -13.74 -9.31
N TRP A 77 8.71 -12.63 -8.64
CA TRP A 77 8.92 -11.32 -9.26
C TRP A 77 10.22 -10.64 -8.82
N PRO A 78 11.40 -11.26 -9.05
CA PRO A 78 12.67 -10.68 -8.63
C PRO A 78 12.98 -9.36 -9.34
N GLN A 79 12.62 -9.20 -10.61
CA GLN A 79 12.81 -7.93 -11.35
C GLN A 79 11.94 -6.81 -10.78
N LEU A 80 10.69 -7.10 -10.36
CA LEU A 80 9.85 -6.10 -9.71
C LEU A 80 10.46 -5.65 -8.39
N ALA A 81 11.01 -6.57 -7.60
CA ALA A 81 11.68 -6.24 -6.35
C ALA A 81 12.92 -5.38 -6.59
N GLU A 82 13.74 -5.71 -7.59
CA GLU A 82 14.89 -4.90 -7.98
C GLU A 82 14.49 -3.47 -8.38
N GLU A 83 13.47 -3.31 -9.24
CA GLU A 83 12.95 -1.99 -9.61
C GLU A 83 12.50 -1.18 -8.39
N ILE A 84 11.76 -1.80 -7.46
CA ILE A 84 11.32 -1.14 -6.22
C ILE A 84 12.53 -0.68 -5.40
N ALA A 85 13.54 -1.55 -5.25
CA ALA A 85 14.74 -1.25 -4.47
C ALA A 85 15.51 -0.03 -5.00
N HIS A 86 15.54 0.15 -6.32
CA HIS A 86 16.22 1.28 -6.96
C HIS A 86 15.36 2.54 -7.06
N ALA A 87 14.03 2.39 -7.01
CA ALA A 87 13.09 3.49 -7.19
C ALA A 87 12.79 4.28 -5.91
N VAL A 88 12.79 3.60 -4.76
CA VAL A 88 12.46 4.21 -3.46
C VAL A 88 13.55 5.18 -3.02
N LYS A 89 13.15 6.43 -2.71
CA LYS A 89 14.06 7.49 -2.26
C LYS A 89 14.27 7.47 -0.74
N ALA A 90 14.67 6.32 -0.23
CA ALA A 90 15.03 6.13 1.17
C ALA A 90 16.11 5.05 1.29
N HIS A 91 16.90 5.07 2.36
CA HIS A 91 17.87 4.01 2.62
C HIS A 91 17.17 2.70 3.02
N SER A 92 16.10 2.80 3.81
CA SER A 92 15.21 1.69 4.09
C SER A 92 13.76 2.14 4.18
N ALA A 93 12.84 1.25 3.82
CA ALA A 93 11.41 1.49 3.96
C ALA A 93 10.64 0.16 4.00
N VAL A 94 9.48 0.17 4.64
CA VAL A 94 8.49 -0.92 4.51
C VAL A 94 7.22 -0.35 3.90
N LEU A 95 6.94 -0.73 2.66
CA LEU A 95 5.74 -0.31 1.94
C LEU A 95 4.67 -1.39 2.04
N ASP A 96 3.41 -1.01 2.24
CA ASP A 96 2.25 -1.91 2.11
C ASP A 96 1.55 -1.62 0.79
N GLY A 97 1.32 -2.67 0.01
CA GLY A 97 0.83 -2.54 -1.35
C GLY A 97 0.25 -3.81 -1.93
N GLU A 98 -0.21 -3.68 -3.18
CA GLU A 98 -0.78 -4.77 -3.96
C GLU A 98 0.06 -5.03 -5.21
N ILE A 99 0.44 -6.30 -5.43
CA ILE A 99 1.02 -6.76 -6.70
C ILE A 99 -0.13 -7.13 -7.63
N CYS A 100 -0.35 -6.37 -8.71
CA CYS A 100 -1.42 -6.65 -9.65
C CYS A 100 -1.06 -6.32 -11.11
N CYS A 101 -1.84 -6.88 -12.03
CA CYS A 101 -1.78 -6.57 -13.45
C CYS A 101 -3.05 -5.81 -13.83
N LEU A 102 -2.95 -4.87 -14.77
CA LEU A 102 -4.12 -4.22 -15.36
C LEU A 102 -4.26 -4.62 -16.83
N GLN A 103 -5.50 -4.63 -17.32
CA GLN A 103 -5.83 -4.68 -18.75
C GLN A 103 -5.52 -3.32 -19.40
N SER A 104 -5.58 -3.26 -20.73
CA SER A 104 -5.36 -2.02 -21.48
C SER A 104 -6.37 -0.91 -21.18
N ASP A 105 -7.56 -1.28 -20.67
CA ASP A 105 -8.61 -0.36 -20.23
C ASP A 105 -8.49 0.03 -18.74
N GLY A 106 -7.41 -0.39 -18.06
CA GLY A 106 -7.14 -0.10 -16.66
C GLY A 106 -7.83 -1.03 -15.66
N ARG A 107 -8.61 -2.03 -16.10
CA ARG A 107 -9.26 -2.98 -15.17
C ARG A 107 -8.27 -3.98 -14.57
N PRO A 108 -8.41 -4.37 -13.28
CA PRO A 108 -7.59 -5.43 -12.70
C PRO A 108 -7.70 -6.74 -13.48
N ASN A 109 -6.56 -7.37 -13.74
CA ASN A 109 -6.44 -8.68 -14.37
C ASN A 109 -5.81 -9.67 -13.39
N PHE A 110 -6.63 -10.14 -12.45
CA PHE A 110 -6.18 -11.09 -11.43
C PHE A 110 -5.60 -12.38 -12.03
N HIS A 111 -6.21 -12.87 -13.11
CA HIS A 111 -5.73 -14.07 -13.80
C HIS A 111 -4.31 -13.89 -14.35
N ALA A 112 -3.97 -12.69 -14.86
CA ALA A 112 -2.64 -12.42 -15.38
C ALA A 112 -1.57 -12.42 -14.28
N VAL A 113 -1.85 -11.87 -13.10
CA VAL A 113 -0.89 -11.91 -11.97
C VAL A 113 -0.81 -13.31 -11.35
N MET A 114 -1.95 -13.99 -11.17
CA MET A 114 -2.03 -15.34 -10.60
C MET A 114 -1.24 -16.37 -11.41
N PHE A 115 -1.41 -16.36 -12.74
CA PHE A 115 -0.72 -17.29 -13.64
C PHE A 115 0.56 -16.70 -14.26
N ARG A 116 1.01 -15.52 -13.78
CA ARG A 116 2.24 -14.85 -14.22
C ARG A 116 2.31 -14.64 -15.74
N ARG A 117 1.18 -14.33 -16.36
CA ARG A 117 1.05 -14.13 -17.81
C ARG A 117 1.36 -12.70 -18.26
N ALA A 118 1.61 -11.79 -17.31
CA ALA A 118 2.00 -10.42 -17.57
C ALA A 118 2.97 -9.95 -16.49
N TRP A 119 3.70 -8.88 -16.81
CA TRP A 119 4.57 -8.21 -15.86
C TRP A 119 3.71 -7.36 -14.90
N PRO A 120 3.71 -7.65 -13.59
CA PRO A 120 2.90 -6.91 -12.63
C PRO A 120 3.45 -5.52 -12.31
N TRP A 121 2.61 -4.76 -11.61
CA TRP A 121 2.92 -3.51 -10.93
C TRP A 121 2.84 -3.74 -9.42
N PHE A 122 3.55 -2.92 -8.65
CA PHE A 122 3.34 -2.78 -7.21
C PHE A 122 2.67 -1.44 -6.93
N TYR A 123 1.44 -1.49 -6.44
CA TYR A 123 0.70 -0.31 -6.01
C TYR A 123 0.84 -0.15 -4.51
N ALA A 124 1.72 0.76 -4.08
CA ALA A 124 1.89 1.12 -2.68
C ALA A 124 0.74 2.02 -2.24
N PHE A 125 0.02 1.64 -1.19
CA PHE A 125 -1.05 2.45 -0.60
C PHE A 125 -0.71 2.95 0.81
N ASP A 126 0.27 2.35 1.50
CA ASP A 126 0.72 2.79 2.82
C ASP A 126 2.25 2.63 2.99
N VAL A 127 2.81 3.30 3.99
CA VAL A 127 4.20 3.15 4.43
C VAL A 127 4.24 2.96 5.94
N LEU A 128 4.93 1.91 6.38
CA LEU A 128 4.95 1.48 7.77
C LEU A 128 6.23 1.92 8.49
N SER A 129 7.34 2.06 7.76
CA SER A 129 8.57 2.65 8.28
C SER A 129 9.41 3.28 7.17
N ILE A 130 10.23 4.28 7.55
CA ILE A 130 11.23 4.91 6.68
C ILE A 130 12.51 5.12 7.49
N ASN A 131 13.65 4.68 6.95
CA ASN A 131 14.98 4.82 7.58
C ASN A 131 15.02 4.38 9.05
N GLY A 132 14.26 3.33 9.38
CA GLY A 132 14.15 2.79 10.75
C GLY A 132 13.22 3.55 11.70
N VAL A 133 12.45 4.54 11.22
CA VAL A 133 11.42 5.24 12.01
C VAL A 133 10.06 4.57 11.84
N ASP A 134 9.36 4.32 12.96
CA ASP A 134 7.98 3.82 12.94
C ASP A 134 7.03 4.89 12.44
N LEU A 135 6.19 4.55 11.47
CA LEU A 135 5.10 5.42 11.04
C LEU A 135 3.73 4.86 11.40
N CYS A 136 3.62 3.63 11.91
CA CYS A 136 2.34 2.96 12.21
C CYS A 136 1.48 3.73 13.24
N GLY A 137 2.11 4.55 14.09
CA GLY A 137 1.41 5.40 15.06
C GLY A 137 0.82 6.68 14.47
N LEU A 138 1.19 7.05 13.23
CA LEU A 138 0.68 8.25 12.56
C LEU A 138 -0.67 7.98 11.89
N PRO A 139 -1.56 8.99 11.74
CA PRO A 139 -2.76 8.88 10.92
C PRO A 139 -2.46 8.45 9.48
N LEU A 140 -3.34 7.65 8.85
CA LEU A 140 -3.18 7.18 7.47
C LEU A 140 -2.78 8.30 6.49
N LEU A 141 -3.42 9.46 6.53
CA LEU A 141 -3.09 10.57 5.63
C LEU A 141 -1.67 11.12 5.82
N GLU A 142 -1.14 11.10 7.05
CA GLU A 142 0.26 11.45 7.31
C GLU A 142 1.19 10.39 6.72
N ARG A 143 0.88 9.10 6.93
CA ARG A 143 1.65 8.00 6.32
C ARG A 143 1.63 8.09 4.80
N LYS A 144 0.49 8.36 4.16
CA LYS A 144 0.39 8.56 2.71
C LYS A 144 1.21 9.75 2.21
N ARG A 145 1.30 10.85 2.96
CA ARG A 145 2.22 11.96 2.65
C ARG A 145 3.68 11.54 2.73
N HIS A 146 4.07 10.78 3.76
CA HIS A 146 5.40 10.21 3.87
C HIS A 146 5.71 9.24 2.72
N LEU A 147 4.75 8.40 2.33
CA LEU A 147 4.86 7.50 1.20
C LEU A 147 5.13 8.30 -0.07
N GLN A 148 4.27 9.26 -0.42
CA GLN A 148 4.45 10.09 -1.61
C GLN A 148 5.83 10.75 -1.70
N ALA A 149 6.38 11.20 -0.57
CA ALA A 149 7.69 11.84 -0.53
C ALA A 149 8.86 10.92 -0.95
N ILE A 150 8.75 9.61 -0.70
CA ILE A 150 9.78 8.63 -1.06
C ILE A 150 9.53 7.94 -2.40
N MET A 151 8.42 8.25 -3.07
CA MET A 151 8.10 7.64 -4.36
C MET A 151 8.99 8.18 -5.49
N PRO A 152 9.31 7.35 -6.49
CA PRO A 152 9.96 7.75 -7.74
C PRO A 152 9.09 8.78 -8.48
N LYS A 153 9.72 9.69 -9.24
CA LYS A 153 8.96 10.69 -10.03
C LYS A 153 8.44 10.11 -11.35
N ILE A 154 9.20 9.21 -12.00
CA ILE A 154 8.86 8.58 -13.30
C ILE A 154 9.63 7.24 -13.40
N GLY A 155 9.09 6.27 -14.14
CA GLY A 155 9.93 5.30 -14.85
C GLY A 155 10.13 3.91 -14.24
N CYS A 156 9.27 3.46 -13.33
CA CYS A 156 9.35 2.09 -12.77
C CYS A 156 7.96 1.53 -12.45
N ARG A 157 7.89 0.23 -12.14
CA ARG A 157 6.63 -0.46 -11.82
C ARG A 157 6.17 -0.33 -10.37
N LEU A 158 6.70 0.64 -9.65
CA LEU A 158 6.25 1.09 -8.33
C LEU A 158 5.35 2.32 -8.49
N LEU A 159 4.08 2.19 -8.12
CA LEU A 159 3.09 3.26 -8.20
C LEU A 159 2.50 3.58 -6.83
N TYR A 160 2.19 4.85 -6.61
CA TYR A 160 1.43 5.29 -5.44
C TYR A 160 -0.05 5.17 -5.75
N LEU A 161 -0.79 4.45 -4.92
CA LEU A 161 -2.24 4.37 -5.00
C LEU A 161 -2.84 5.57 -4.29
N ASP A 162 -3.40 6.47 -5.09
CA ASP A 162 -4.07 7.64 -4.58
C ASP A 162 -5.45 7.33 -4.00
N HIS A 163 -5.98 8.30 -3.26
CA HIS A 163 -7.23 8.21 -2.54
C HIS A 163 -8.14 9.38 -2.89
N LEU A 164 -9.45 9.16 -2.78
CA LEU A 164 -10.46 10.21 -2.87
C LEU A 164 -10.78 10.65 -1.43
N ALA A 165 -10.60 11.95 -1.15
CA ALA A 165 -10.83 12.54 0.16
C ALA A 165 -12.34 12.60 0.52
N GLU A 166 -13.20 12.81 -0.47
CA GLU A 166 -14.67 12.86 -0.31
C GLU A 166 -15.33 12.38 -1.61
N ARG A 167 -16.47 11.68 -1.50
CA ARG A 167 -17.21 10.94 -2.55
C ARG A 167 -16.81 9.46 -2.67
N GLY A 168 -17.25 8.66 -1.70
CA GLY A 168 -17.50 7.24 -1.94
C GLY A 168 -18.57 7.05 -3.03
N PRO A 169 -18.66 5.87 -3.69
CA PRO A 169 -19.78 5.58 -4.58
C PRO A 169 -21.09 5.70 -3.80
N ARG A 170 -21.97 6.63 -4.20
CA ARG A 170 -23.31 6.74 -3.60
C ARG A 170 -24.12 5.53 -4.03
N SER A 171 -24.85 4.93 -3.10
CA SER A 171 -25.94 4.03 -3.44
C SER A 171 -26.89 4.79 -4.38
N VAL A 172 -27.09 4.27 -5.59
CA VAL A 172 -28.16 4.75 -6.44
C VAL A 172 -29.44 4.16 -5.85
N PRO A 173 -30.41 4.96 -5.37
CA PRO A 173 -31.69 4.41 -4.94
C PRO A 173 -32.31 3.66 -6.12
N GLY A 174 -32.80 2.46 -5.84
CA GLY A 174 -33.31 1.51 -6.85
C GLY A 174 -34.19 2.18 -7.90
N GLY A 175 -33.80 2.01 -9.17
CA GLY A 175 -34.71 2.20 -10.29
C GLY A 175 -35.77 1.11 -10.23
N VAL A 176 -37.02 1.55 -10.10
CA VAL A 176 -38.23 0.75 -10.28
C VAL A 176 -38.37 0.35 -11.75
#